data_AF-A0A8T7CY11-F1
#
_entry.id   AF-A0A8T7CY11-F1
#
_cell.length_a   1.000
_cell.length_b   1.000
_cell.length_c   1.000
_cell.angle_alpha   90.00
_cell.angle_beta   90.00
_cell.angle_gamma   90.00
#
_symmetry.space_group_name_H-M   'P 1'
#
loop_
_entity.id
_entity.type
_entity.pdbx_description
1 polymer ?
#
loop_
_entity_poly.entity_id
_entity_poly.type
_entity_poly.pdbx_seq_one_letter_code
_entity_poly.pdbx_strand_id
1 'polypeptide(L)'
;MSDYNPKDIALRDRLIFALDVPGAGAAKELALALGDSVNFYKLGLELMTSGDYFEVMDWLQARGKKVFADLKLFDVPATVAGAVAGLRHRGAQFLTVHGNQSIMEAAAAEKGDMRILGVTVLTSLDRGDLDDLGFDCNIDELVLSRARRSLEAGCDGVISSGLEAPALRKNVSHELLVIT
;
A
#
# COMPACT_ATOMS: atom_id res chain seq x y z
N MET A 1 9.80 11.14 26.40
CA MET A 1 8.82 11.02 25.31
C MET A 1 9.61 10.78 24.05
N SER A 2 9.32 9.68 23.34
CA SER A 2 10.13 9.21 22.20
C SER A 2 10.08 10.21 21.05
N ASP A 3 11.24 10.64 20.54
CA ASP A 3 11.43 11.41 19.30
C ASP A 3 11.12 10.57 18.04
N TYR A 4 10.06 9.76 18.08
CA TYR A 4 9.66 8.92 16.96
C TYR A 4 9.02 9.80 15.88
N ASN A 5 9.81 10.19 14.88
CA ASN A 5 9.29 10.73 13.64
C ASN A 5 9.03 9.56 12.67
N PRO A 6 7.78 9.15 12.43
CA PRO A 6 7.46 8.07 11.50
C PRO A 6 7.95 8.33 10.06
N LYS A 7 8.38 9.56 9.75
CA LYS A 7 8.90 9.99 8.45
C LYS A 7 10.42 10.01 8.35
N ASP A 8 11.16 9.54 9.36
CA ASP A 8 12.60 9.27 9.20
C ASP A 8 12.84 8.00 8.36
N ILE A 9 12.43 8.08 7.09
CA ILE A 9 12.56 7.00 6.11
C ILE A 9 13.97 7.09 5.54
N ALA A 10 14.75 6.04 5.78
CA ALA A 10 16.10 5.90 5.22
C ALA A 10 16.07 6.12 3.70
N LEU A 11 17.03 6.87 3.15
CA LEU A 11 17.08 7.22 1.73
C LEU A 11 16.94 5.99 0.80
N ARG A 12 17.54 4.86 1.18
CA ARG A 12 17.49 3.60 0.41
C ARG A 12 16.10 2.94 0.38
N ASP A 13 15.18 3.35 1.25
CA ASP A 13 13.83 2.81 1.35
C ASP A 13 12.76 3.78 0.81
N ARG A 14 13.17 4.96 0.31
CA ARG A 14 12.23 5.96 -0.27
C ARG A 14 11.79 5.61 -1.69
N LEU A 15 12.55 4.76 -2.38
CA LEU A 15 12.19 4.21 -3.69
C LEU A 15 11.64 2.80 -3.49
N ILE A 16 10.42 2.58 -3.96
CA ILE A 16 9.80 1.26 -4.04
C ILE A 16 9.68 0.90 -5.52
N PHE A 17 10.40 -0.14 -5.95
CA PHE A 17 10.37 -0.57 -7.34
C PHE A 17 9.20 -1.54 -7.59
N ALA A 18 8.38 -1.25 -8.60
CA ALA A 18 7.27 -2.11 -8.98
C ALA A 18 7.75 -3.32 -9.80
N LEU A 19 7.52 -4.54 -9.30
CA LEU A 19 7.73 -5.77 -10.06
C LEU A 19 6.40 -6.19 -10.72
N ASP A 20 5.98 -5.38 -11.69
CA ASP A 20 4.81 -5.66 -12.52
C ASP A 20 5.30 -6.47 -13.74
N VAL A 21 5.47 -7.79 -13.51
CA VAL A 21 6.04 -8.76 -14.45
C VAL A 21 5.30 -10.10 -14.36
N PRO A 22 5.33 -10.94 -15.42
CA PRO A 22 4.43 -12.10 -15.53
C PRO A 22 4.79 -13.31 -14.66
N GLY A 23 5.91 -13.32 -13.95
CA GLY A 23 6.29 -14.46 -13.12
C GLY A 23 7.66 -14.36 -12.45
N ALA A 24 8.04 -15.41 -11.72
CA ALA A 24 9.23 -15.42 -10.86
C ALA A 24 10.54 -15.17 -11.60
N GLY A 25 10.71 -15.72 -12.81
CA GLY A 25 11.94 -15.58 -13.58
C GLY A 25 12.27 -14.11 -13.87
N ALA A 26 11.33 -13.39 -14.48
CA ALA A 26 11.46 -11.98 -14.80
C ALA A 26 11.62 -11.12 -13.54
N ALA A 27 10.88 -11.43 -12.47
CA ALA A 27 10.98 -10.69 -11.20
C ALA A 27 12.38 -10.80 -10.58
N LYS A 28 12.94 -12.02 -10.54
CA LYS A 28 14.27 -12.28 -10.00
C LYS A 28 15.36 -11.65 -10.86
N GLU A 29 15.23 -11.70 -12.19
CA GLU A 29 16.18 -11.07 -13.11
C GLU A 29 16.27 -9.56 -12.88
N LEU A 30 15.14 -8.87 -12.81
CA LEU A 30 15.11 -7.43 -12.51
C LEU A 30 15.68 -7.11 -11.13
N ALA A 31 15.30 -7.86 -10.10
CA ALA A 31 15.82 -7.64 -8.74
C ALA A 31 17.34 -7.85 -8.65
N LEU A 32 17.89 -8.82 -9.38
CA LEU A 32 19.34 -9.03 -9.48
C LEU A 32 20.03 -7.90 -10.25
N ALA A 33 19.45 -7.44 -11.36
CA ALA A 33 19.99 -6.34 -12.15
C ALA A 33 20.02 -5.01 -11.38
N LEU A 34 18.99 -4.73 -10.57
CA LEU A 34 18.91 -3.55 -9.71
C LEU A 34 19.87 -3.62 -8.52
N GLY A 35 20.18 -4.83 -8.06
CA GLY A 35 21.19 -5.11 -7.03
C GLY A 35 20.95 -4.30 -5.74
N ASP A 36 21.96 -3.53 -5.35
CA ASP A 36 21.96 -2.71 -4.13
C ASP A 36 21.33 -1.31 -4.32
N SER A 37 20.97 -0.96 -5.56
CA SER A 37 20.34 0.32 -5.87
C SER A 37 18.90 0.39 -5.37
N VAL A 38 18.24 -0.77 -5.24
CA VAL A 38 16.86 -0.90 -4.76
C VAL A 38 16.80 -1.88 -3.60
N ASN A 39 16.19 -1.44 -2.50
CA ASN A 39 15.99 -2.26 -1.30
C ASN A 39 14.52 -2.66 -1.08
N PHE A 40 13.58 -2.01 -1.75
CA PHE A 40 12.14 -2.16 -1.50
C PHE A 40 11.40 -2.42 -2.81
N TYR A 41 10.64 -3.51 -2.85
CA TYR A 41 9.92 -3.95 -4.03
C TYR A 41 8.42 -4.06 -3.77
N LYS A 42 7.61 -3.62 -4.74
CA LYS A 42 6.16 -3.78 -4.76
C LYS A 42 5.80 -4.99 -5.60
N LEU A 43 5.02 -5.91 -5.05
CA LEU A 43 4.45 -7.05 -5.75
C LEU A 43 2.95 -6.81 -5.96
N GLY A 44 2.54 -6.69 -7.22
CA GLY A 44 1.16 -6.39 -7.61
C GLY A 44 0.37 -7.62 -8.06
N LEU A 45 -0.81 -7.36 -8.64
CA LEU A 45 -1.77 -8.39 -9.05
C LEU A 45 -1.26 -9.29 -10.19
N GLU A 46 -0.41 -8.79 -11.09
CA GLU A 46 0.13 -9.61 -12.19
C GLU A 46 0.89 -10.83 -11.66
N LEU A 47 1.84 -10.60 -10.74
CA LEU A 47 2.54 -11.68 -10.03
C LEU A 47 1.60 -12.51 -9.15
N MET A 48 0.57 -11.91 -8.56
CA MET A 48 -0.42 -12.67 -7.76
C MET A 48 -1.11 -13.72 -8.63
N THR A 49 -1.52 -13.32 -9.83
CA THR A 49 -2.22 -14.19 -10.77
C THR A 49 -1.32 -15.19 -11.48
N SER A 50 0.01 -15.00 -11.46
CA SER A 50 0.95 -15.97 -12.05
C SER A 50 1.10 -17.25 -11.23
N GLY A 51 0.73 -17.21 -9.94
CA GLY A 51 0.96 -18.31 -8.98
C GLY A 51 2.32 -18.25 -8.28
N ASP A 52 3.23 -17.37 -8.72
CA ASP A 52 4.60 -17.29 -8.21
C ASP A 52 4.78 -16.22 -7.11
N TYR A 53 3.73 -15.49 -6.77
CA TYR A 53 3.80 -14.32 -5.87
C TYR A 53 4.54 -14.57 -4.56
N PHE A 54 4.17 -15.65 -3.86
CA PHE A 54 4.78 -16.00 -2.59
C PHE A 54 6.21 -16.52 -2.76
N GLU A 55 6.53 -17.17 -3.87
CA GLU A 55 7.91 -17.57 -4.18
C GLU A 55 8.80 -16.34 -4.35
N VAL A 56 8.34 -15.33 -5.09
CA VAL A 56 9.06 -14.07 -5.30
C VAL A 56 9.22 -13.31 -3.97
N MET A 57 8.15 -13.23 -3.18
CA MET A 57 8.15 -12.61 -1.86
C MET A 57 9.17 -13.27 -0.92
N ASP A 58 9.16 -14.60 -0.81
CA ASP A 58 10.08 -15.35 0.04
C ASP A 58 11.53 -15.20 -0.46
N TRP A 59 11.75 -15.21 -1.78
CA TRP A 59 13.06 -15.05 -2.40
C TRP A 59 13.68 -13.66 -2.15
N LEU A 60 12.88 -12.61 -2.20
CA LEU A 60 13.29 -11.22 -1.91
C LEU A 60 13.66 -11.06 -0.44
N GLN A 61 12.82 -11.56 0.47
CA GLN A 61 13.06 -11.47 1.91
C GLN A 61 14.30 -12.26 2.35
N ALA A 62 14.52 -13.45 1.79
CA ALA A 62 15.74 -14.23 2.02
C ALA A 62 17.03 -13.47 1.63
N ARG A 63 16.91 -12.41 0.83
CA ARG A 63 18.01 -11.51 0.42
C ARG A 63 17.99 -10.17 1.15
N GLY A 64 17.22 -10.07 2.24
CA GLY A 64 17.11 -8.85 3.05
C GLY A 64 16.38 -7.70 2.37
N LYS A 65 15.66 -7.96 1.27
CA LYS A 65 14.85 -6.95 0.60
C LYS A 65 13.50 -6.78 1.28
N LYS A 66 12.98 -5.56 1.26
CA LYS A 66 11.63 -5.23 1.74
C LYS A 66 10.60 -5.48 0.64
N VAL A 67 9.42 -5.92 1.03
CA VAL A 67 8.29 -6.27 0.17
C VAL A 67 7.05 -5.47 0.57
N PHE A 68 6.45 -4.81 -0.42
CA PHE A 68 5.14 -4.18 -0.35
C PHE A 68 4.17 -5.04 -1.17
N ALA A 69 3.19 -5.64 -0.49
CA ALA A 69 2.08 -6.34 -1.13
C ALA A 69 1.00 -5.36 -1.61
N ASP A 70 0.97 -5.06 -2.91
CA ASP A 70 -0.01 -4.15 -3.50
C ASP A 70 -1.21 -4.91 -4.08
N LEU A 71 -2.10 -5.35 -3.19
CA LEU A 71 -3.24 -6.20 -3.52
C LEU A 71 -4.58 -5.45 -3.53
N LYS A 72 -4.62 -4.24 -2.96
CA LYS A 72 -5.80 -3.36 -2.87
C LYS A 72 -7.04 -4.12 -2.38
N LEU A 73 -6.87 -4.92 -1.31
CA LEU A 73 -7.91 -5.80 -0.81
C LEU A 73 -9.20 -5.01 -0.56
N PHE A 74 -10.28 -5.45 -1.18
CA PHE A 74 -11.59 -4.80 -1.06
C PHE A 74 -12.69 -5.87 -1.08
N ASP A 75 -13.17 -6.21 0.11
CA ASP A 75 -14.23 -7.18 0.33
C ASP A 75 -14.93 -6.82 1.67
N VAL A 76 -15.87 -7.63 2.15
CA VAL A 76 -16.48 -7.42 3.46
C VAL A 76 -15.43 -7.49 4.59
N PRO A 77 -15.65 -6.80 5.74
CA PRO A 77 -14.62 -6.65 6.78
C PRO A 77 -13.98 -7.97 7.25
N ALA A 78 -14.78 -9.03 7.44
CA ALA A 78 -14.28 -10.32 7.90
C ALA A 78 -13.33 -11.00 6.88
N THR A 79 -13.61 -10.88 5.59
CA THR A 79 -12.76 -11.43 4.52
C THR A 79 -11.43 -10.70 4.47
N VAL A 80 -11.47 -9.36 4.54
CA VAL A 80 -10.25 -8.53 4.54
C VAL A 80 -9.40 -8.81 5.79
N ALA A 81 -10.02 -8.90 6.97
CA ALA A 81 -9.32 -9.28 8.20
C ALA A 81 -8.62 -10.65 8.06
N GLY A 82 -9.31 -11.65 7.52
CA GLY A 82 -8.74 -12.98 7.28
C GLY A 82 -7.55 -12.97 6.32
N ALA A 83 -7.64 -12.19 5.23
CA ALA A 83 -6.55 -12.03 4.28
C ALA A 83 -5.34 -11.32 4.91
N VAL A 84 -5.57 -10.28 5.70
CA VAL A 84 -4.51 -9.55 6.43
C VAL A 84 -3.83 -10.48 7.46
N ALA A 85 -4.62 -11.23 8.24
CA ALA A 85 -4.10 -12.18 9.21
C ALA A 85 -3.26 -13.29 8.56
N GLY A 86 -3.66 -13.77 7.38
CA GLY A 86 -2.88 -14.74 6.61
C GLY A 86 -1.54 -14.18 6.10
N LEU A 87 -1.53 -12.91 5.69
CA LEU A 87 -0.34 -12.27 5.12
C LEU A 87 0.65 -11.73 6.16
N ARG A 88 0.19 -11.26 7.33
CA ARG A 88 1.07 -10.61 8.33
C ARG A 88 2.27 -11.46 8.76
N HIS A 89 2.13 -12.78 8.71
CA HIS A 89 3.18 -13.74 9.09
C HIS A 89 4.20 -14.00 7.97
N ARG A 90 3.99 -13.46 6.77
CA ARG A 90 4.87 -13.62 5.61
C ARG A 90 5.91 -12.51 5.48
N GLY A 91 5.95 -11.54 6.42
CA GLY A 91 7.03 -10.54 6.52
C GLY A 91 6.97 -9.38 5.51
N ALA A 92 5.83 -9.20 4.81
CA ALA A 92 5.59 -7.99 4.03
C ALA A 92 5.58 -6.75 4.95
N GLN A 93 6.22 -5.67 4.50
CA GLN A 93 6.27 -4.40 5.25
C GLN A 93 4.95 -3.64 5.09
N PHE A 94 4.39 -3.64 3.87
CA PHE A 94 3.17 -2.91 3.51
C PHE A 94 2.15 -3.82 2.85
N LEU A 95 0.87 -3.54 3.10
CA LEU A 95 -0.27 -4.10 2.36
C LEU A 95 -1.29 -3.01 2.03
N THR A 96 -1.78 -2.96 0.79
CA THR A 96 -2.87 -2.06 0.40
C THR A 96 -4.26 -2.64 0.63
N VAL A 97 -5.16 -1.78 1.11
CA VAL A 97 -6.60 -2.06 1.26
C VAL A 97 -7.43 -0.93 0.66
N HIS A 98 -8.59 -1.25 0.11
CA HIS A 98 -9.59 -0.28 -0.36
C HIS A 98 -10.94 -0.63 0.25
N GLY A 99 -11.81 0.37 0.42
CA GLY A 99 -13.12 0.16 1.05
C GLY A 99 -13.50 1.22 2.08
N ASN A 100 -14.65 1.03 2.73
CA ASN A 100 -15.18 1.95 3.72
C ASN A 100 -14.45 1.84 5.08
N GLN A 101 -14.94 2.57 6.08
CA GLN A 101 -14.37 2.61 7.42
C GLN A 101 -14.19 1.22 8.05
N SER A 102 -15.25 0.41 8.06
CA SER A 102 -15.23 -0.88 8.76
C SER A 102 -14.29 -1.88 8.10
N ILE A 103 -14.10 -1.80 6.78
CA ILE A 103 -13.10 -2.60 6.07
C ILE A 103 -11.69 -2.21 6.50
N MET A 104 -11.39 -0.92 6.55
CA MET A 104 -10.07 -0.42 6.97
C MET A 104 -9.77 -0.74 8.44
N GLU A 105 -10.77 -0.61 9.32
CA GLU A 105 -10.65 -0.96 10.75
C GLU A 105 -10.37 -2.45 10.94
N ALA A 106 -11.07 -3.31 10.21
CA ALA A 106 -10.86 -4.75 10.26
C ALA A 106 -9.46 -5.15 9.75
N ALA A 107 -8.96 -4.46 8.72
CA ALA A 107 -7.59 -4.65 8.26
C ALA A 107 -6.56 -4.20 9.30
N ALA A 108 -6.75 -3.01 9.86
CA ALA A 108 -5.83 -2.45 10.84
C ALA A 108 -5.75 -3.28 12.13
N ALA A 109 -6.86 -3.90 12.55
CA ALA A 109 -6.91 -4.77 13.72
C ALA A 109 -6.03 -6.03 13.58
N GLU A 110 -5.87 -6.56 12.37
CA GLU A 110 -5.13 -7.81 12.14
C GLU A 110 -3.68 -7.61 11.67
N LYS A 111 -3.22 -6.36 11.49
CA LYS A 111 -1.98 -6.06 10.77
C LYS A 111 -0.69 -6.55 11.44
N GLY A 112 -0.66 -6.70 12.77
CA GLY A 112 0.58 -7.01 13.51
C GLY A 112 1.66 -5.94 13.26
N ASP A 113 2.85 -6.38 12.84
CA ASP A 113 3.96 -5.46 12.48
C ASP A 113 3.88 -4.94 11.03
N MET A 114 3.03 -5.55 10.19
CA MET A 114 2.78 -5.08 8.83
C MET A 114 2.00 -3.77 8.88
N ARG A 115 2.33 -2.82 8.00
CA ARG A 115 1.61 -1.55 7.92
C ARG A 115 0.55 -1.59 6.83
N ILE A 116 -0.63 -1.07 7.14
CA ILE A 116 -1.77 -1.03 6.23
C ILE A 116 -1.83 0.34 5.55
N LEU A 117 -1.96 0.31 4.22
CA LEU A 117 -2.06 1.50 3.38
C LEU A 117 -3.45 1.58 2.74
N GLY A 118 -4.20 2.62 3.08
CA GLY A 118 -5.50 2.89 2.47
C GLY A 118 -5.33 3.44 1.05
N VAL A 119 -6.01 2.83 0.08
CA VAL A 119 -6.13 3.43 -1.25
C VAL A 119 -7.18 4.55 -1.19
N THR A 120 -6.83 5.75 -1.66
CA THR A 120 -7.72 6.91 -1.64
C THR A 120 -8.66 6.87 -2.85
N VAL A 121 -8.30 7.56 -3.93
CA VAL A 121 -8.94 7.53 -5.24
C VAL A 121 -7.92 6.97 -6.23
N LEU A 122 -8.34 6.04 -7.09
CA LEU A 122 -7.44 5.52 -8.12
C LEU A 122 -7.21 6.62 -9.16
N THR A 123 -5.95 6.83 -9.55
CA THR A 123 -5.58 7.85 -10.55
C THR A 123 -6.14 7.59 -11.94
N SER A 124 -6.71 6.40 -12.16
CA SER A 124 -7.41 6.02 -13.38
C SER A 124 -8.87 6.50 -13.42
N LEU A 125 -9.43 6.97 -12.30
CA LEU A 125 -10.80 7.47 -12.23
C LEU A 125 -10.82 8.96 -12.57
N ASP A 126 -11.65 9.32 -13.55
CA ASP A 126 -11.92 10.71 -13.87
C ASP A 126 -13.23 11.21 -13.22
N ARG A 127 -13.64 12.45 -13.56
CA ARG A 127 -14.87 13.01 -13.01
C ARG A 127 -16.12 12.22 -13.43
N GLY A 128 -16.16 11.74 -14.67
CA GLY A 128 -17.28 10.96 -15.17
C GLY A 128 -17.41 9.62 -14.46
N ASP A 129 -16.30 8.93 -14.18
CA ASP A 129 -16.32 7.69 -13.41
C ASP A 129 -16.88 7.90 -12.00
N LEU A 130 -16.52 9.02 -11.36
CA LEU A 130 -17.02 9.36 -10.03
C LEU A 130 -18.51 9.72 -10.05
N ASP A 131 -18.97 10.41 -11.10
CA ASP A 131 -20.39 10.69 -11.31
C ASP A 131 -21.19 9.37 -11.48
N ASP A 132 -20.68 8.43 -12.28
CA ASP A 132 -21.30 7.12 -12.50
C ASP A 132 -21.37 6.28 -11.20
N LEU A 133 -20.36 6.42 -10.33
CA LEU A 133 -20.34 5.82 -9.00
C LEU A 133 -21.20 6.57 -7.97
N GLY A 134 -21.76 7.73 -8.33
CA GLY A 134 -22.65 8.54 -7.48
C GLY A 134 -21.94 9.47 -6.49
N PHE A 135 -20.67 9.83 -6.74
CA PHE A 135 -19.91 10.75 -5.89
C PHE A 135 -20.18 12.21 -6.24
N ASP A 136 -21.02 12.87 -5.45
CA ASP A 136 -21.24 14.32 -5.51
C ASP A 136 -20.25 15.09 -4.61
N CYS A 137 -18.96 15.04 -4.93
CA CYS A 137 -17.91 15.77 -4.23
C CYS A 137 -16.68 16.03 -5.11
N ASN A 138 -15.84 17.00 -4.77
CA ASN A 138 -14.58 17.23 -5.49
C ASN A 138 -13.59 16.08 -5.20
N ILE A 139 -12.82 15.66 -6.22
CA ILE A 139 -11.78 14.63 -6.12
C ILE A 139 -10.78 14.97 -5.01
N ASP A 140 -10.32 16.22 -4.95
CA ASP A 140 -9.34 16.65 -3.94
C ASP A 140 -9.91 16.51 -2.52
N GLU A 141 -11.19 16.86 -2.34
CA GLU A 141 -11.89 16.72 -1.06
C GLU A 141 -12.10 15.25 -0.71
N LEU A 142 -12.42 14.41 -1.70
CA LEU A 142 -12.55 12.98 -1.53
C LEU A 142 -11.22 12.36 -1.10
N VAL A 143 -10.10 12.68 -1.76
CA VAL A 143 -8.76 12.19 -1.39
C VAL A 143 -8.42 12.57 0.05
N LEU A 144 -8.63 13.83 0.45
CA LEU A 144 -8.38 14.29 1.82
C LEU A 144 -9.30 13.58 2.84
N SER A 145 -10.58 13.42 2.51
CA SER A 145 -11.54 12.70 3.34
C SER A 145 -11.12 11.25 3.55
N ARG A 146 -10.77 10.54 2.47
CA ARG A 146 -10.31 9.15 2.50
C ARG A 146 -9.04 9.01 3.33
N ALA A 147 -8.08 9.92 3.19
CA ALA A 147 -6.84 9.88 3.97
C ALA A 147 -7.05 10.10 5.48
N ARG A 148 -7.95 11.02 5.87
CA ARG A 148 -8.32 11.20 7.29
C ARG A 148 -8.98 9.93 7.85
N ARG A 149 -9.90 9.35 7.08
CA ARG A 149 -10.59 8.11 7.48
C ARG A 149 -9.66 6.91 7.58
N SER A 150 -8.66 6.80 6.71
CA SER A 150 -7.62 5.76 6.83
C SER A 150 -6.86 5.90 8.14
N LEU A 151 -6.47 7.12 8.53
CA LEU A 151 -5.83 7.36 9.83
C LEU A 151 -6.74 7.00 11.01
N GLU A 152 -8.00 7.47 10.98
CA GLU A 152 -9.01 7.16 12.00
C GLU A 152 -9.26 5.65 12.15
N ALA A 153 -9.21 4.91 11.04
CA ALA A 153 -9.37 3.46 11.01
C ALA A 153 -8.14 2.69 11.55
N GLY A 154 -7.02 3.37 11.84
CA GLY A 154 -5.78 2.75 12.29
C GLY A 154 -4.84 2.27 11.17
N CYS A 155 -5.09 2.68 9.92
CA CYS A 155 -4.11 2.51 8.85
C CYS A 155 -2.89 3.41 9.09
N ASP A 156 -1.73 2.96 8.63
CA ASP A 156 -0.45 3.62 8.83
C ASP A 156 -0.15 4.65 7.73
N GLY A 157 -0.84 4.54 6.60
CA GLY A 157 -0.60 5.39 5.44
C GLY A 157 -1.67 5.29 4.38
N VAL A 158 -1.42 5.99 3.28
CA VAL A 158 -2.25 5.98 2.08
C VAL A 158 -1.42 5.87 0.81
N ILE A 159 -2.07 5.32 -0.22
CA ILE A 159 -1.66 5.46 -1.62
C ILE A 159 -2.39 6.67 -2.22
N SER A 160 -1.65 7.57 -2.85
CA SER A 160 -2.16 8.78 -3.53
C SER A 160 -1.31 9.10 -4.75
N SER A 161 -1.78 10.00 -5.62
CA SER A 161 -0.90 10.52 -6.68
C SER A 161 0.22 11.40 -6.11
N GLY A 162 1.30 11.56 -6.88
CA GLY A 162 2.35 12.54 -6.56
C GLY A 162 1.84 14.00 -6.55
N LEU A 163 0.75 14.27 -7.26
CA LEU A 163 0.12 15.60 -7.33
C LEU A 163 -0.68 15.92 -6.05
N GLU A 164 -1.27 14.91 -5.41
CA GLU A 164 -2.02 15.03 -4.16
C GLU A 164 -1.12 15.13 -2.93
N ALA A 165 0.12 14.63 -3.02
CA ALA A 165 1.05 14.53 -1.89
C ALA A 165 1.28 15.86 -1.15
N PRO A 166 1.44 17.04 -1.80
CA PRO A 166 1.56 18.31 -1.10
C PRO A 166 0.30 18.68 -0.29
N ALA A 167 -0.89 18.46 -0.85
CA ALA A 167 -2.15 18.75 -0.19
C ALA A 167 -2.38 17.82 1.02
N LEU A 168 -2.08 16.52 0.88
CA LEU A 168 -2.12 15.55 1.97
C LEU A 168 -1.18 15.93 3.10
N ARG A 169 0.07 16.28 2.78
CA ARG A 169 1.08 16.70 3.77
C ARG A 169 0.70 17.97 4.52
N LYS A 170 -0.09 18.85 3.90
CA LYS A 170 -0.57 20.10 4.51
C LYS A 170 -1.80 19.91 5.39
N ASN A 171 -2.70 18.99 5.03
CA ASN A 171 -4.07 18.94 5.58
C ASN A 171 -4.38 17.67 6.39
N VAL A 172 -3.46 16.72 6.48
CA VAL A 172 -3.60 15.47 7.22
C VAL A 172 -2.42 15.29 8.17
N SER A 173 -2.61 14.57 9.28
CA SER A 173 -1.58 14.34 10.31
C SER A 173 -0.26 13.90 9.69
N HIS A 174 0.85 14.41 10.24
CA HIS A 174 2.19 14.02 9.81
C HIS A 174 2.53 12.56 10.13
N GLU A 175 1.75 11.90 10.98
CA GLU A 175 1.89 10.48 11.30
C GLU A 175 1.54 9.57 10.11
N LEU A 176 0.66 10.04 9.22
CA LEU A 176 0.23 9.29 8.04
C LEU A 176 1.35 9.21 7.00
N LEU A 177 1.73 8.00 6.62
CA LEU A 177 2.63 7.75 5.50
C LEU A 177 1.91 8.05 4.19
N VAL A 178 2.60 8.72 3.26
CA VAL A 178 2.09 9.00 1.92
C VAL A 178 3.03 8.32 0.93
N ILE A 179 2.53 7.31 0.23
CA ILE A 179 3.23 6.59 -0.82
C ILE A 179 2.58 6.96 -2.15
N THR A 180 3.41 7.28 -3.14
CA THR A 180 3.00 7.77 -4.47
C THR A 180 3.49 6.87 -5.57
#